data_AF-A0A3A2ZL69-F1
#
_entry.id   AF-A0A3A2ZL69-F1
#
_cell.length_a   1.000
_cell.length_b   1.000
_cell.length_c   1.000
_cell.angle_alpha   90.00
_cell.angle_beta   90.00
_cell.angle_gamma   90.00
#
_symmetry.space_group_name_H-M   'P 1'
#
loop_
_entity.id
_entity.type
_entity.pdbx_description
1 polymer ?
#
loop_
_entity_poly.entity_id
_entity_poly.type
_entity_poly.pdbx_seq_one_letter_code
_entity_poly.pdbx_strand_id
1 'polypeptide(L)'
;MSLESFIDWHMPREANLSQSDCKLFQRFSLGLSKTFSTIALKPSQVLPLKDDPNRPVMNDGCALMSRSLANAICDSLGISGNTPSCFQGRIAGAKGLWMVDRHQSVISADDDDFWIQISDSQLKIKPHPHSWTEPFDSEKLTFEVVKWSKPLHPVNLNVQLLGILHYGGQVKEYIAELTRAGIQKLYEDFAEALQSNSNVACRSLIQKIRPAADDASGLMGHKVRRLEQWVMDEAECIIRLTEAGFTPRSFYPLRHRLGKCLKNMLDRYVDELHIEVPLSTYAFCIADPYGVLKEDKVHFGFSSNWRDPEGHFEDNLLDGIDVLVGRLPAHLPSDIQRRKAVWKPELRHFKDVIVFPTQGEVPLAHMLSGGDYDGDAPWICWDQNIVQKFRNSPLPTEDYPPEYFGLTKHSTSIKDVPTIDAFLQRAFTFNLTLSSLGRCTKEHERLSYDESIDSAKAKD
;
A
#
# COMPACT_ATOMS: atom_id res chain seq x y z
N MET A 1 31.06 -13.55 10.06
CA MET A 1 29.81 -14.28 10.38
C MET A 1 29.62 -15.33 9.30
N SER A 2 29.47 -16.61 9.66
CA SER A 2 29.11 -17.66 8.67
C SER A 2 27.61 -17.57 8.35
N LEU A 3 27.19 -18.18 7.24
CA LEU A 3 25.76 -18.26 6.89
C LEU A 3 24.95 -18.98 7.98
N GLU A 4 25.50 -20.05 8.53
CA GLU A 4 24.88 -20.80 9.64
C GLU A 4 24.71 -19.93 10.89
N SER A 5 25.74 -19.18 11.29
CA SER A 5 25.62 -18.25 12.43
C SER A 5 24.57 -17.17 12.20
N PHE A 6 24.43 -16.68 10.96
CA PHE A 6 23.38 -15.72 10.62
C PHE A 6 21.99 -16.34 10.70
N ILE A 7 21.80 -17.55 10.15
CA ILE A 7 20.51 -18.25 10.18
C ILE A 7 20.10 -18.55 11.61
N ASP A 8 21.01 -19.07 12.42
CA ASP A 8 20.73 -19.39 13.82
C ASP A 8 20.43 -18.13 14.65
N TRP A 9 21.14 -17.03 14.38
CA TRP A 9 20.82 -15.74 14.98
C TRP A 9 19.43 -15.25 14.53
N HIS A 10 19.11 -15.22 13.24
CA HIS A 10 17.86 -14.65 12.73
C HIS A 10 16.63 -15.50 13.09
N MET A 11 16.75 -16.83 12.90
CA MET A 11 15.66 -17.79 13.02
C MET A 11 16.16 -19.15 13.55
N PRO A 12 16.43 -19.25 14.86
CA PRO A 12 17.06 -20.43 15.45
C PRO A 12 16.23 -21.68 15.20
N ARG A 13 16.89 -22.75 14.75
CA ARG A 13 16.22 -23.97 14.28
C ARG A 13 15.36 -24.61 15.36
N GLU A 14 15.90 -24.76 16.56
CA GLU A 14 15.25 -25.46 17.67
C GLU A 14 13.93 -24.80 18.08
N ALA A 15 13.83 -23.48 17.97
CA ALA A 15 12.59 -22.77 18.26
C ALA A 15 11.54 -22.89 17.13
N ASN A 16 11.98 -23.23 15.91
CA ASN A 16 11.16 -23.20 14.70
C ASN A 16 10.90 -24.59 14.08
N LEU A 17 11.17 -25.68 14.83
CA LEU A 17 10.97 -27.07 14.37
C LEU A 17 9.55 -27.37 13.85
N SER A 18 8.54 -26.68 14.38
CA SER A 18 7.14 -26.84 13.97
C SER A 18 6.78 -26.12 12.66
N GLN A 19 7.64 -25.22 12.18
CA GLN A 19 7.42 -24.50 10.92
C GLN A 19 7.79 -25.39 9.73
N SER A 20 7.19 -25.14 8.57
CA SER A 20 7.63 -25.79 7.34
C SER A 20 8.85 -25.08 6.74
N ASP A 21 9.67 -25.84 6.01
CA ASP A 21 10.84 -25.36 5.27
C ASP A 21 10.51 -24.18 4.37
N CYS A 22 9.50 -24.29 3.50
CA CYS A 22 9.11 -23.21 2.61
C CYS A 22 8.69 -21.94 3.39
N LYS A 23 7.93 -22.08 4.49
CA LYS A 23 7.50 -20.93 5.30
C LYS A 23 8.67 -20.27 6.01
N LEU A 24 9.56 -21.05 6.62
CA LEU A 24 10.72 -20.54 7.33
C LEU A 24 11.71 -19.87 6.36
N PHE A 25 11.89 -20.41 5.16
CA PHE A 25 12.71 -19.79 4.12
C PHE A 25 12.19 -18.42 3.71
N GLN A 26 10.87 -18.23 3.60
CA GLN A 26 10.31 -16.89 3.32
C GLN A 26 10.64 -15.88 4.43
N ARG A 27 11.03 -16.32 5.64
CA ARG A 27 11.40 -15.43 6.76
C ARG A 27 12.80 -14.84 6.64
N PHE A 28 13.65 -15.34 5.73
CA PHE A 28 14.89 -14.64 5.37
C PHE A 28 14.62 -13.21 4.91
N SER A 29 13.51 -12.98 4.22
CA SER A 29 13.13 -11.64 3.75
C SER A 29 12.97 -10.63 4.88
N LEU A 30 12.66 -11.05 6.11
CA LEU A 30 12.54 -10.14 7.25
C LEU A 30 13.92 -9.56 7.63
N GLY A 31 14.95 -10.41 7.72
CA GLY A 31 16.32 -9.97 8.08
C GLY A 31 17.11 -9.36 6.92
N LEU A 32 16.55 -9.39 5.70
CA LEU A 32 17.14 -8.81 4.49
C LEU A 32 16.30 -7.65 3.92
N SER A 33 15.22 -7.27 4.61
CA SER A 33 14.37 -6.16 4.20
C SER A 33 15.18 -4.87 4.22
N LYS A 34 14.95 -3.99 3.24
CA LYS A 34 15.50 -2.63 3.28
C LYS A 34 14.66 -1.81 4.26
N THR A 35 15.25 -1.46 5.39
CA THR A 35 14.62 -0.77 6.51
C THR A 35 15.47 0.39 6.98
N PHE A 36 14.84 1.33 7.69
CA PHE A 36 15.52 2.29 8.55
C PHE A 36 15.48 1.76 9.98
N SER A 37 16.64 1.47 10.56
CA SER A 37 16.76 1.15 11.98
C SER A 37 16.49 2.41 12.80
N THR A 38 15.64 2.30 13.83
CA THR A 38 15.19 3.45 14.63
C THR A 38 15.43 3.22 16.13
N ILE A 39 14.41 2.80 16.88
CA ILE A 39 14.44 2.76 18.33
C ILE A 39 14.56 1.34 18.85
N ALA A 40 15.57 1.09 19.70
CA ALA A 40 15.70 -0.14 20.46
C ALA A 40 14.76 -0.13 21.68
N LEU A 41 13.93 -1.17 21.80
CA LEU A 41 13.00 -1.35 22.91
C LEU A 41 13.53 -2.32 23.96
N LYS A 42 12.97 -2.22 25.17
CA LYS A 42 13.13 -3.21 26.24
C LYS A 42 12.04 -4.29 26.14
N PRO A 43 12.28 -5.52 26.62
CA PRO A 43 11.24 -6.55 26.65
C PRO A 43 9.98 -6.14 27.43
N SER A 44 10.11 -5.35 28.50
CA SER A 44 8.96 -4.86 29.28
C SER A 44 8.06 -3.89 28.48
N GLN A 45 8.60 -3.26 27.43
CA GLN A 45 7.87 -2.33 26.56
C GLN A 45 7.14 -3.05 25.41
N VAL A 46 7.33 -4.36 25.26
CA VAL A 46 6.65 -5.19 24.25
C VAL A 46 5.46 -5.89 24.86
N LEU A 47 4.26 -5.44 24.49
CA LEU A 47 3.00 -5.94 25.01
C LEU A 47 2.42 -7.01 24.06
N PRO A 48 2.16 -8.25 24.53
CA PRO A 48 1.55 -9.27 23.69
C PRO A 48 0.07 -8.95 23.41
N LEU A 49 -0.35 -9.02 22.15
CA LEU A 49 -1.74 -8.92 21.72
C LEU A 49 -2.20 -10.29 21.20
N LYS A 50 -2.87 -11.06 22.06
CA LYS A 50 -3.28 -12.43 21.71
C LYS A 50 -4.55 -12.45 20.88
N ASP A 51 -4.57 -13.33 19.88
CA ASP A 51 -5.77 -13.58 19.09
C ASP A 51 -6.76 -14.45 19.91
N ASP A 52 -8.06 -14.19 19.79
CA ASP A 52 -9.09 -15.05 20.40
C ASP A 52 -9.26 -16.31 19.55
N PRO A 53 -8.96 -17.51 20.08
CA PRO A 53 -9.02 -18.75 19.30
C PRO A 53 -10.44 -19.13 18.85
N ASN A 54 -11.48 -18.50 19.41
CA ASN A 54 -12.88 -18.78 19.05
C ASN A 54 -13.44 -17.76 18.05
N ARG A 55 -12.66 -16.76 17.65
CA ARG A 55 -13.10 -15.70 16.73
C ARG A 55 -12.16 -15.60 15.53
N PRO A 56 -12.66 -15.18 14.37
CA PRO A 56 -11.80 -14.84 13.24
C PRO A 56 -10.82 -13.73 13.64
N VAL A 57 -9.60 -13.80 13.12
CA VAL A 57 -8.60 -12.74 13.33
C VAL A 57 -9.01 -11.51 12.52
N MET A 58 -9.40 -10.43 13.21
CA MET A 58 -9.92 -9.21 12.59
C MET A 58 -8.86 -8.12 12.38
N ASN A 59 -7.64 -8.35 12.85
CA ASN A 59 -6.51 -7.41 12.83
C ASN A 59 -5.22 -8.08 12.32
N ASP A 60 -5.33 -9.03 11.39
CA ASP A 60 -4.19 -9.80 10.88
C ASP A 60 -3.05 -8.87 10.40
N GLY A 61 -1.90 -8.93 11.08
CA GLY A 61 -0.74 -8.11 10.74
C GLY A 61 -0.71 -6.70 11.32
N CYS A 62 -1.69 -6.30 12.16
CA CYS A 62 -1.81 -4.95 12.68
C CYS A 62 -2.00 -4.86 14.20
N ALA A 63 -1.31 -3.92 14.83
CA ALA A 63 -1.35 -3.68 16.28
C ALA A 63 -1.07 -2.19 16.62
N LEU A 64 -1.27 -1.78 17.88
CA LEU A 64 -0.99 -0.41 18.31
C LEU A 64 0.48 -0.22 18.74
N MET A 65 0.92 1.04 18.69
CA MET A 65 2.11 1.53 19.39
C MET A 65 1.82 2.85 20.09
N SER A 66 2.58 3.13 21.15
CA SER A 66 2.44 4.37 21.88
C SER A 66 2.86 5.58 21.03
N ARG A 67 2.28 6.73 21.36
CA ARG A 67 2.61 7.97 20.67
C ARG A 67 4.03 8.44 20.96
N SER A 68 4.57 8.16 22.15
CA SER A 68 5.95 8.53 22.48
C SER A 68 6.97 7.73 21.65
N LEU A 69 6.71 6.43 21.41
CA LEU A 69 7.52 5.61 20.51
C LEU A 69 7.44 6.13 19.07
N ALA A 70 6.23 6.44 18.58
CA ALA A 70 6.04 7.03 17.27
C ALA A 70 6.79 8.36 17.09
N ASN A 71 6.77 9.24 18.10
CA ASN A 71 7.50 10.49 18.07
C ASN A 71 9.02 10.27 18.06
N ALA A 72 9.54 9.33 18.87
CA ALA A 72 10.96 8.99 18.85
C ALA A 72 11.41 8.42 17.48
N ILE A 73 10.55 7.63 16.83
CA ILE A 73 10.75 7.16 15.46
C ILE A 73 10.80 8.35 14.48
N CYS A 74 9.86 9.30 14.58
CA CYS A 74 9.87 10.52 13.76
C CYS A 74 11.16 11.32 13.92
N ASP A 75 11.60 11.53 15.17
CA ASP A 75 12.84 12.25 15.47
C ASP A 75 14.06 11.54 14.86
N SER A 76 14.12 10.20 14.99
CA SER A 76 15.18 9.37 14.39
C SER A 76 15.21 9.44 12.86
N LEU A 77 14.05 9.55 12.21
CA LEU A 77 13.92 9.60 10.75
C LEU A 77 13.97 11.03 10.18
N GLY A 78 13.97 12.05 11.04
CA GLY A 78 13.86 13.45 10.62
C GLY A 78 12.50 13.80 10.02
N ILE A 79 11.45 13.06 10.38
CA ILE A 79 10.07 13.35 9.96
C ILE A 79 9.59 14.57 10.75
N SER A 80 9.29 15.65 10.04
CA SER A 80 8.76 16.88 10.62
C SER A 80 7.27 17.05 10.30
N GLY A 81 6.55 17.76 11.16
CA GLY A 81 5.11 18.00 11.02
C GLY A 81 4.27 17.03 11.83
N ASN A 82 3.17 16.55 11.25
CA ASN A 82 2.25 15.65 11.93
C ASN A 82 2.86 14.24 12.07
N THR A 83 2.77 13.65 13.26
CA THR A 83 3.12 12.23 13.46
C THR A 83 2.27 11.36 12.52
N PRO A 84 2.87 10.48 11.70
CA PRO A 84 2.15 9.51 10.89
C PRO A 84 1.18 8.68 11.72
N SER A 85 0.07 8.27 11.12
CA SER A 85 -0.95 7.43 11.77
C SER A 85 -0.49 5.98 11.93
N CYS A 86 0.41 5.52 11.06
CA CYS A 86 0.97 4.18 11.16
C CYS A 86 2.37 4.06 10.54
N PHE A 87 3.11 3.04 11.00
CA PHE A 87 4.41 2.64 10.47
C PHE A 87 4.37 1.16 10.09
N GLN A 88 4.73 0.86 8.84
CA GLN A 88 5.00 -0.51 8.42
C GLN A 88 6.42 -0.84 8.86
N GLY A 89 6.61 -1.92 9.62
CA GLY A 89 7.91 -2.18 10.22
C GLY A 89 8.24 -3.65 10.46
N ARG A 90 9.39 -3.88 11.09
CA ARG A 90 9.89 -5.17 11.54
C ARG A 90 10.46 -5.00 12.94
N ILE A 91 10.26 -6.01 13.79
CA ILE A 91 10.85 -6.06 15.14
C ILE A 91 10.76 -7.49 15.68
N ALA A 92 11.82 -8.03 16.28
CA ALA A 92 11.82 -9.32 16.98
C ALA A 92 11.18 -10.50 16.21
N GLY A 93 11.42 -10.57 14.90
CA GLY A 93 10.81 -11.61 14.04
C GLY A 93 9.33 -11.39 13.72
N ALA A 94 8.77 -10.25 14.10
CA ALA A 94 7.45 -9.77 13.73
C ALA A 94 7.50 -8.89 12.46
N LYS A 95 6.43 -8.94 11.67
CA LYS A 95 6.20 -8.10 10.49
C LYS A 95 4.76 -7.61 10.51
N GLY A 96 4.57 -6.32 10.19
CA GLY A 96 3.25 -5.78 9.95
C GLY A 96 3.20 -4.27 9.98
N LEU A 97 2.03 -3.75 10.34
CA LEU A 97 1.70 -2.34 10.47
C LEU A 97 1.41 -2.00 11.93
N TRP A 98 2.03 -0.95 12.44
CA TRP A 98 1.77 -0.43 13.79
C TRP A 98 1.06 0.91 13.72
N MET A 99 -0.11 0.97 14.35
CA MET A 99 -0.98 2.14 14.44
C MET A 99 -0.56 3.01 15.62
N VAL A 100 -0.41 4.31 15.41
CA VAL A 100 -0.08 5.26 16.47
C VAL A 100 -1.34 5.56 17.28
N ASP A 101 -1.33 5.18 18.56
CA ASP A 101 -2.49 5.31 19.44
C ASP A 101 -2.85 6.78 19.74
N ARG A 102 -4.04 6.96 20.31
CA ARG A 102 -4.56 8.26 20.75
C ARG A 102 -3.72 8.87 21.88
N HIS A 103 -3.76 10.19 22.00
CA HIS A 103 -2.98 10.94 23.03
C HIS A 103 -3.24 10.54 24.48
N GLN A 104 -4.42 10.01 24.78
CA GLN A 104 -4.78 9.51 26.11
C GLN A 104 -5.04 8.01 25.99
N SER A 105 -3.95 7.26 25.79
CA SER A 105 -4.04 5.81 25.69
C SER A 105 -4.55 5.24 27.02
N VAL A 106 -5.31 4.14 26.91
CA VAL A 106 -5.68 3.30 28.07
C VAL A 106 -4.63 2.20 28.28
N ILE A 107 -3.72 2.02 27.31
CA ILE A 107 -2.62 1.07 27.36
C ILE A 107 -1.40 1.80 27.88
N SER A 108 -0.71 1.21 28.85
CA SER A 108 0.61 1.65 29.30
C SER A 108 1.48 0.41 29.54
N ALA A 109 2.80 0.57 29.35
CA ALA A 109 3.79 -0.39 29.83
C ALA A 109 4.57 0.27 30.96
N ASP A 110 4.51 -0.26 32.17
CA ASP A 110 5.10 0.37 33.36
C ASP A 110 4.60 1.83 33.56
N ASP A 111 5.37 2.68 34.26
CA ASP A 111 5.04 4.09 34.52
C ASP A 111 5.38 5.04 33.35
N ASP A 112 6.02 4.56 32.29
CA ASP A 112 6.42 5.35 31.12
C ASP A 112 5.51 5.02 29.92
N ASP A 113 4.91 6.02 29.25
CA ASP A 113 4.00 5.85 28.09
C ASP A 113 4.73 5.40 26.80
N PHE A 114 5.65 4.43 26.89
CA PHE A 114 6.57 3.99 25.84
C PHE A 114 6.45 2.49 25.59
N TRP A 115 5.66 2.10 24.58
CA TRP A 115 5.32 0.69 24.35
C TRP A 115 4.92 0.37 22.91
N ILE A 116 4.97 -0.91 22.58
CA ILE A 116 4.50 -1.48 21.32
C ILE A 116 3.72 -2.76 21.59
N GLN A 117 2.57 -2.93 20.93
CA GLN A 117 1.88 -4.21 20.90
C GLN A 117 2.42 -5.08 19.75
N ILE A 118 2.48 -6.40 19.95
CA ILE A 118 2.74 -7.34 18.86
C ILE A 118 1.68 -8.43 18.90
N SER A 119 0.94 -8.59 17.80
CA SER A 119 -0.08 -9.63 17.69
C SER A 119 0.50 -11.01 17.35
N ASP A 120 -0.24 -12.06 17.69
CA ASP A 120 0.13 -13.44 17.31
C ASP A 120 0.26 -13.56 15.79
N SER A 121 -0.64 -12.93 15.04
CA SER A 121 -0.56 -12.85 13.58
C SER A 121 0.69 -12.13 13.05
N GLN A 122 1.25 -11.14 13.75
CA GLN A 122 2.48 -10.46 13.33
C GLN A 122 3.75 -11.30 13.54
N LEU A 123 3.76 -12.23 14.51
CA LEU A 123 4.93 -13.01 14.92
C LEU A 123 5.25 -14.14 13.94
N LYS A 124 6.33 -14.00 13.17
CA LYS A 124 6.69 -14.95 12.10
C LYS A 124 7.86 -15.88 12.47
N ILE A 125 8.68 -15.50 13.44
CA ILE A 125 9.88 -16.23 13.85
C ILE A 125 9.84 -16.44 15.38
N LYS A 126 10.19 -17.66 15.81
CA LYS A 126 10.35 -18.04 17.22
C LYS A 126 11.83 -17.98 17.64
N PRO A 127 12.15 -17.82 18.94
CA PRO A 127 11.24 -17.57 20.05
C PRO A 127 10.66 -16.15 20.00
N HIS A 128 9.42 -15.96 20.47
CA HIS A 128 8.76 -14.66 20.50
C HIS A 128 9.30 -13.78 21.64
N PRO A 129 9.32 -12.44 21.48
CA PRO A 129 9.97 -11.53 22.42
C PRO A 129 9.50 -11.64 23.87
N HIS A 130 8.23 -12.04 24.09
CA HIS A 130 7.67 -12.20 25.43
C HIS A 130 8.34 -13.31 26.26
N SER A 131 9.06 -14.25 25.62
CA SER A 131 9.74 -15.35 26.30
C SER A 131 11.24 -15.13 26.45
N TRP A 132 11.75 -13.97 26.02
CA TRP A 132 13.18 -13.67 26.07
C TRP A 132 13.60 -13.34 27.49
N THR A 133 14.79 -13.83 27.87
CA THR A 133 15.44 -13.53 29.14
C THR A 133 16.82 -12.98 28.84
N GLU A 134 17.32 -12.09 29.70
CA GLU A 134 18.66 -11.51 29.54
C GLU A 134 19.75 -12.60 29.66
N PRO A 135 20.84 -12.53 28.88
CA PRO A 135 21.15 -11.51 27.87
C PRO A 135 20.51 -11.80 26.50
N PHE A 136 20.01 -10.76 25.82
CA PHE A 136 19.59 -10.83 24.42
C PHE A 136 20.27 -9.75 23.57
N ASP A 137 20.22 -9.91 22.23
CA ASP A 137 20.75 -8.93 21.29
C ASP A 137 19.75 -7.78 21.09
N SER A 138 20.14 -6.57 21.48
CA SER A 138 19.30 -5.37 21.36
C SER A 138 18.88 -5.08 19.92
N GLU A 139 19.69 -5.45 18.93
CA GLU A 139 19.34 -5.25 17.51
C GLU A 139 18.06 -6.00 17.12
N LYS A 140 17.77 -7.14 17.78
CA LYS A 140 16.53 -7.87 17.52
C LYS A 140 15.29 -7.18 18.08
N LEU A 141 15.44 -6.29 19.05
CA LEU A 141 14.35 -5.48 19.62
C LEU A 141 14.40 -4.02 19.14
N THR A 142 15.18 -3.74 18.10
CA THR A 142 15.11 -2.46 17.38
C THR A 142 13.93 -2.46 16.44
N PHE A 143 13.10 -1.41 16.51
CA PHE A 143 12.04 -1.20 15.55
C PHE A 143 12.63 -0.70 14.23
N GLU A 144 12.36 -1.42 13.16
CA GLU A 144 12.85 -1.13 11.83
C GLU A 144 11.70 -0.67 10.93
N VAL A 145 11.79 0.55 10.41
CA VAL A 145 10.72 1.14 9.58
C VAL A 145 10.94 0.81 8.11
N VAL A 146 9.90 0.29 7.46
CA VAL A 146 9.84 0.05 6.01
C VAL A 146 9.17 1.23 5.30
N LYS A 147 7.97 1.62 5.76
CA LYS A 147 7.14 2.70 5.22
C LYS A 147 6.29 3.31 6.35
N TRP A 148 5.67 4.45 6.09
CA TRP A 148 4.72 5.10 7.00
C TRP A 148 3.59 5.76 6.21
N SER A 149 2.46 6.04 6.86
CA SER A 149 1.35 6.77 6.25
C SER A 149 1.80 8.17 5.82
N LYS A 150 1.45 8.59 4.60
CA LYS A 150 1.80 9.89 4.02
C LYS A 150 0.54 10.60 3.52
N PRO A 151 0.57 11.94 3.36
CA PRO A 151 -0.51 12.68 2.74
C PRO A 151 -0.95 12.06 1.41
N LEU A 152 -2.27 11.92 1.27
CA LEU A 152 -2.88 11.22 0.15
C LEU A 152 -3.03 12.15 -1.06
N HIS A 153 -3.06 11.57 -2.25
CA HIS A 153 -3.22 12.27 -3.52
C HIS A 153 -4.16 11.48 -4.45
N PRO A 154 -4.78 12.15 -5.44
CA PRO A 154 -5.57 11.48 -6.46
C PRO A 154 -4.76 10.41 -7.21
N VAL A 155 -5.40 9.31 -7.56
CA VAL A 155 -4.74 8.19 -8.24
C VAL A 155 -5.46 7.80 -9.52
N ASN A 156 -4.73 7.08 -10.37
CA ASN A 156 -5.30 6.50 -11.58
C ASN A 156 -6.01 5.19 -11.23
N LEU A 157 -7.19 5.02 -11.81
CA LEU A 157 -7.94 3.78 -11.76
C LEU A 157 -7.21 2.72 -12.58
N ASN A 158 -6.84 1.62 -11.92
CA ASN A 158 -6.18 0.50 -12.57
C ASN A 158 -7.18 -0.28 -13.44
N VAL A 159 -6.74 -0.68 -14.63
CA VAL A 159 -7.55 -1.41 -15.63
C VAL A 159 -8.15 -2.71 -15.07
N GLN A 160 -7.47 -3.41 -14.14
CA GLN A 160 -7.99 -4.64 -13.53
C GLN A 160 -9.30 -4.41 -12.75
N LEU A 161 -9.48 -3.22 -12.16
CA LEU A 161 -10.70 -2.87 -11.43
C LEU A 161 -11.88 -2.58 -12.37
N LEU A 162 -11.62 -2.25 -13.65
CA LEU A 162 -12.69 -1.91 -14.60
C LEU A 162 -13.64 -3.07 -14.86
N GLY A 163 -13.13 -4.31 -14.91
CA GLY A 163 -13.97 -5.50 -15.10
C GLY A 163 -14.97 -5.66 -13.97
N ILE A 164 -14.52 -5.52 -12.72
CA ILE A 164 -15.36 -5.62 -11.53
C ILE A 164 -16.34 -4.44 -11.45
N LEU A 165 -15.86 -3.22 -11.72
CA LEU A 165 -16.70 -2.02 -11.72
C LEU A 165 -17.82 -2.10 -12.78
N HIS A 166 -17.50 -2.62 -13.97
CA HIS A 166 -18.47 -2.83 -15.05
C HIS A 166 -19.52 -3.89 -14.68
N TYR A 167 -19.09 -4.99 -14.04
CA TYR A 167 -19.99 -6.02 -13.57
C TYR A 167 -20.92 -5.51 -12.45
N GLY A 168 -20.35 -4.80 -11.46
CA GLY A 168 -21.09 -4.30 -10.31
C GLY A 168 -21.95 -3.05 -10.58
N GLY A 169 -21.75 -2.35 -11.71
CA GLY A 169 -22.50 -1.12 -12.00
C GLY A 169 -22.32 -0.54 -13.41
N GLN A 170 -23.26 0.33 -13.79
CA GLN A 170 -23.25 1.05 -15.07
C GLN A 170 -22.38 2.31 -15.00
N VAL A 171 -21.06 2.13 -14.94
CA VAL A 171 -20.09 3.23 -14.76
C VAL A 171 -19.24 3.54 -16.00
N LYS A 172 -19.37 2.73 -17.06
CA LYS A 172 -18.53 2.80 -18.26
C LYS A 172 -18.56 4.18 -18.93
N GLU A 173 -19.74 4.74 -19.13
CA GLU A 173 -19.93 6.03 -19.82
C GLU A 173 -19.26 7.16 -19.04
N TYR A 174 -19.46 7.19 -17.72
CA TYR A 174 -18.86 8.19 -16.85
C TYR A 174 -17.33 8.07 -16.78
N ILE A 175 -16.80 6.84 -16.68
CA ILE A 175 -15.35 6.62 -16.74
C ILE A 175 -14.78 7.11 -18.08
N ALA A 176 -15.46 6.83 -19.19
CA ALA A 176 -15.05 7.34 -20.50
C ALA A 176 -15.12 8.87 -20.59
N GLU A 177 -16.09 9.52 -19.94
CA GLU A 177 -16.14 10.99 -19.80
C GLU A 177 -14.95 11.52 -19.01
N LEU A 178 -14.60 10.91 -17.88
CA LEU A 178 -13.40 11.29 -17.11
C LEU A 178 -12.13 11.18 -17.96
N THR A 179 -11.97 10.09 -18.72
CA THR A 179 -10.82 9.92 -19.62
C THR A 179 -10.77 11.01 -20.70
N ARG A 180 -11.91 11.31 -21.35
CA ARG A 180 -11.99 12.39 -22.36
C ARG A 180 -11.68 13.75 -21.75
N ALA A 181 -12.22 14.04 -20.57
CA ALA A 181 -11.97 15.29 -19.85
C ALA A 181 -10.49 15.42 -19.46
N GLY A 182 -9.84 14.34 -19.02
CA GLY A 182 -8.40 14.33 -18.72
C GLY A 182 -7.54 14.65 -19.95
N ILE A 183 -7.82 14.00 -21.08
CA ILE A 183 -7.13 14.27 -22.36
C ILE A 183 -7.37 15.71 -22.83
N GLN A 184 -8.61 16.19 -22.73
CA GLN A 184 -8.99 17.56 -23.12
C GLN A 184 -8.26 18.60 -22.27
N LYS A 185 -8.24 18.42 -20.94
CA LYS A 185 -7.54 19.31 -20.00
C LYS A 185 -6.04 19.35 -20.26
N LEU A 186 -5.43 18.20 -20.54
CA LEU A 186 -4.03 18.12 -20.94
C LEU A 186 -3.77 18.94 -22.21
N TYR A 187 -4.62 18.81 -23.23
CA TYR A 187 -4.50 19.60 -24.45
C TYR A 187 -4.61 21.10 -24.17
N GLU A 188 -5.59 21.51 -23.36
CA GLU A 188 -5.83 22.91 -22.99
C GLU A 188 -4.63 23.52 -22.25
N ASP A 189 -4.06 22.81 -21.29
CA ASP A 189 -2.87 23.25 -20.54
C ASP A 189 -1.68 23.53 -21.50
N PHE A 190 -1.46 22.66 -22.50
CA PHE A 190 -0.42 22.85 -23.52
C PHE A 190 -0.75 23.98 -24.50
N ALA A 191 -2.01 24.09 -24.90
CA ALA A 191 -2.48 25.13 -25.81
C ALA A 191 -2.34 26.51 -25.16
N GLU A 192 -2.71 26.66 -23.89
CA GLU A 192 -2.57 27.90 -23.12
C GLU A 192 -1.10 28.34 -23.05
N ALA A 193 -0.19 27.44 -22.69
CA ALA A 193 1.24 27.75 -22.63
C ALA A 193 1.80 28.24 -23.99
N LEU A 194 1.35 27.65 -25.10
CA LEU A 194 1.77 28.03 -26.46
C LEU A 194 1.10 29.32 -26.97
N GLN A 195 -0.18 29.51 -26.68
CA GLN A 195 -0.97 30.65 -27.14
C GLN A 195 -0.61 31.93 -26.39
N SER A 196 -0.48 31.85 -25.07
CA SER A 196 -0.01 32.95 -24.22
C SER A 196 1.44 33.34 -24.53
N ASN A 197 2.21 32.43 -25.15
CA ASN A 197 3.65 32.57 -25.38
C ASN A 197 4.40 32.97 -24.10
N SER A 198 3.91 32.50 -22.94
CA SER A 198 4.43 32.86 -21.62
C SER A 198 5.43 31.81 -21.13
N ASN A 199 6.61 32.26 -20.70
CA ASN A 199 7.59 31.40 -20.05
C ASN A 199 7.11 30.92 -18.67
N VAL A 200 6.34 31.74 -17.94
CA VAL A 200 5.75 31.38 -16.63
C VAL A 200 4.71 30.28 -16.80
N ALA A 201 3.79 30.41 -17.76
CA ALA A 201 2.78 29.40 -18.03
C ALA A 201 3.44 28.08 -18.48
N CYS A 202 4.44 28.16 -19.35
CA CYS A 202 5.24 27.00 -19.77
C CYS A 202 5.96 26.31 -18.60
N ARG A 203 6.55 27.08 -17.69
CA ARG A 203 7.18 26.52 -16.48
C ARG A 203 6.16 25.83 -15.59
N SER A 204 5.02 26.47 -15.34
CA SER A 204 3.94 25.92 -14.50
C SER A 204 3.40 24.61 -15.07
N LEU A 205 3.18 24.56 -16.39
CA LEU A 205 2.81 23.36 -17.13
C LEU A 205 3.78 22.21 -16.85
N ILE A 206 5.09 22.43 -17.07
CA ILE A 206 6.08 21.37 -16.87
C ILE A 206 6.20 20.97 -15.41
N GLN A 207 6.06 21.89 -14.45
CA GLN A 207 6.03 21.54 -13.04
C GLN A 207 4.84 20.66 -12.68
N LYS A 208 3.66 20.91 -13.27
CA LYS A 208 2.45 20.10 -13.08
C LYS A 208 2.59 18.69 -13.67
N ILE A 209 3.26 18.57 -14.81
CA ILE A 209 3.42 17.30 -15.54
C ILE A 209 4.59 16.46 -15.02
N ARG A 210 5.63 17.11 -14.49
CA ARG A 210 6.78 16.41 -13.93
C ARG A 210 6.25 15.53 -12.79
N PRO A 211 6.54 14.21 -12.80
CA PRO A 211 6.25 13.39 -11.64
C PRO A 211 6.87 14.07 -10.43
N ALA A 212 6.10 14.22 -9.35
CA ALA A 212 6.69 14.48 -8.04
C ALA A 212 7.80 13.43 -7.89
N ALA A 213 9.05 13.88 -7.77
CA ALA A 213 10.18 12.97 -7.74
C ALA A 213 9.87 11.86 -6.73
N ASP A 214 9.96 10.61 -7.16
CA ASP A 214 9.83 9.47 -6.27
C ASP A 214 10.63 9.77 -5.01
N ASP A 215 9.91 9.75 -3.90
CA ASP A 215 10.26 10.22 -2.58
C ASP A 215 11.23 9.22 -1.89
N ALA A 216 12.24 8.78 -2.63
CA ALA A 216 13.24 7.78 -2.28
C ALA A 216 14.69 8.25 -2.60
N SER A 217 14.88 9.49 -3.02
CA SER A 217 16.23 10.10 -3.10
C SER A 217 16.23 11.59 -2.77
N GLY A 218 15.63 11.91 -1.62
CA GLY A 218 15.69 13.26 -1.05
C GLY A 218 17.13 13.74 -0.86
N LEU A 219 17.39 14.95 -1.36
CA LEU A 219 18.45 15.89 -0.98
C LEU A 219 19.91 15.63 -1.41
N MET A 220 20.34 14.41 -1.75
CA MET A 220 21.71 14.17 -2.24
C MET A 220 21.86 14.06 -3.77
N GLY A 221 20.78 13.79 -4.51
CA GLY A 221 20.83 13.65 -5.98
C GLY A 221 20.83 14.96 -6.78
N HIS A 222 20.42 16.07 -6.17
CA HIS A 222 20.23 17.34 -6.88
C HIS A 222 21.48 18.20 -6.99
N LYS A 223 22.51 18.00 -6.15
CA LYS A 223 23.72 18.83 -6.17
C LYS A 223 24.80 18.38 -7.16
N VAL A 224 24.66 17.19 -7.77
CA VAL A 224 25.65 16.65 -8.73
C VAL A 224 24.98 16.10 -10.01
N ARG A 225 23.94 16.78 -10.52
CA ARG A 225 23.63 16.62 -11.95
C ARG A 225 24.62 17.50 -12.71
N ARG A 226 25.57 16.87 -13.42
CA ARG A 226 26.60 17.57 -14.19
C ARG A 226 25.96 18.61 -15.11
N LEU A 227 26.64 19.74 -15.31
CA LEU A 227 26.22 20.89 -16.13
C LEU A 227 25.78 20.53 -17.57
N GLU A 228 25.98 19.29 -18.02
CA GLU A 228 25.67 18.80 -19.37
C GLU A 228 24.47 17.84 -19.42
N GLN A 229 24.02 17.29 -18.29
CA GLN A 229 22.95 16.27 -18.27
C GLN A 229 21.55 16.87 -18.36
N TRP A 230 21.37 18.15 -18.03
CA TRP A 230 20.06 18.81 -18.10
C TRP A 230 19.52 18.91 -19.53
N VAL A 231 20.38 18.83 -20.56
CA VAL A 231 19.95 18.85 -21.97
C VAL A 231 19.24 17.55 -22.38
N MET A 232 19.52 16.45 -21.67
CA MET A 232 18.96 15.12 -21.92
C MET A 232 17.61 14.90 -21.22
N ASP A 233 17.37 15.59 -20.10
CA ASP A 233 16.10 15.58 -19.38
C ASP A 233 15.17 16.64 -20.01
N GLU A 234 14.12 16.20 -20.70
CA GLU A 234 13.22 17.11 -21.44
C GLU A 234 12.58 18.15 -20.51
N ALA A 235 12.14 17.74 -19.31
CA ALA A 235 11.48 18.63 -18.35
C ALA A 235 12.46 19.66 -17.79
N GLU A 236 13.65 19.23 -17.37
CA GLU A 236 14.70 20.14 -16.88
C GLU A 236 15.15 21.10 -17.99
N CYS A 237 15.31 20.62 -19.22
CA CYS A 237 15.68 21.47 -20.35
C CYS A 237 14.64 22.56 -20.62
N ILE A 238 13.36 22.20 -20.64
CA ILE A 238 12.28 23.18 -20.80
C ILE A 238 12.29 24.20 -19.66
N ILE A 239 12.42 23.74 -18.41
CA ILE A 239 12.52 24.61 -17.22
C ILE A 239 13.67 25.62 -17.40
N ARG A 240 14.87 25.17 -17.75
CA ARG A 240 16.05 26.06 -17.92
C ARG A 240 15.88 27.04 -19.07
N LEU A 241 15.31 26.60 -20.20
CA LEU A 241 15.03 27.50 -21.33
C LEU A 241 14.01 28.58 -20.95
N THR A 242 12.96 28.22 -20.21
CA THR A 242 11.97 29.20 -19.74
C THR A 242 12.55 30.18 -18.71
N GLU A 243 13.45 29.73 -17.82
CA GLU A 243 14.18 30.59 -16.86
C GLU A 243 15.13 31.56 -17.55
N ALA A 244 15.77 31.13 -18.64
CA ALA A 244 16.61 31.98 -19.47
C ALA A 244 15.82 33.01 -20.32
N GLY A 245 14.48 33.00 -20.22
CA GLY A 245 13.61 33.94 -20.92
C GLY A 245 13.16 33.50 -22.31
N PHE A 246 13.48 32.28 -22.75
CA PHE A 246 12.95 31.77 -24.01
C PHE A 246 11.45 31.48 -23.89
N THR A 247 10.70 31.84 -24.94
CA THR A 247 9.24 31.66 -24.97
C THR A 247 8.83 30.61 -25.99
N PRO A 248 7.74 29.85 -25.74
CA PRO A 248 7.45 28.62 -26.47
C PRO A 248 6.99 28.85 -27.93
N ARG A 249 6.49 30.04 -28.28
CA ARG A 249 6.15 30.38 -29.67
C ARG A 249 7.33 31.01 -30.43
N SER A 250 8.20 31.76 -29.76
CA SER A 250 9.33 32.44 -30.41
C SER A 250 10.53 31.51 -30.64
N PHE A 251 10.77 30.57 -29.72
CA PHE A 251 11.95 29.72 -29.73
C PHE A 251 11.63 28.28 -30.14
N TYR A 252 12.02 27.91 -31.37
CA TYR A 252 11.73 26.59 -31.93
C TYR A 252 12.22 25.40 -31.07
N PRO A 253 13.45 25.40 -30.50
CA PRO A 253 13.90 24.27 -29.68
C PRO A 253 13.00 24.00 -28.47
N LEU A 254 12.53 25.06 -27.80
CA LEU A 254 11.57 24.93 -26.70
C LEU A 254 10.22 24.38 -27.21
N ARG A 255 9.69 24.92 -28.31
CA ARG A 255 8.45 24.42 -28.93
C ARG A 255 8.52 22.95 -29.31
N HIS A 256 9.63 22.53 -29.91
CA HIS A 256 9.84 21.15 -30.33
C HIS A 256 9.83 20.18 -29.14
N ARG A 257 10.51 20.54 -28.04
CA ARG A 257 10.53 19.74 -26.82
C ARG A 257 9.17 19.65 -26.15
N LEU A 258 8.42 20.76 -26.08
CA LEU A 258 7.02 20.74 -25.62
C LEU A 258 6.16 19.79 -26.45
N GLY A 259 6.30 19.83 -27.78
CA GLY A 259 5.59 18.90 -28.67
C GLY A 259 5.94 17.43 -28.41
N LYS A 260 7.20 17.13 -28.08
CA LYS A 260 7.63 15.79 -27.68
C LYS A 260 7.05 15.38 -26.32
N CYS A 261 7.05 16.28 -25.33
CA CYS A 261 6.41 16.02 -24.03
C CYS A 261 4.91 15.72 -24.18
N LEU A 262 4.19 16.49 -25.00
CA LEU A 262 2.78 16.26 -25.28
C LEU A 262 2.55 14.87 -25.91
N LYS A 263 3.32 14.53 -26.96
CA LYS A 263 3.21 13.20 -27.61
C LYS A 263 3.44 12.07 -26.61
N ASN A 264 4.54 12.12 -25.87
CA ASN A 264 4.85 11.10 -24.86
C ASN A 264 3.76 10.97 -23.78
N MET A 265 3.05 12.05 -23.44
CA MET A 265 1.91 11.95 -22.54
C MET A 265 0.71 11.30 -23.21
N LEU A 266 0.33 11.76 -24.41
CA LEU A 266 -0.78 11.18 -25.14
C LEU A 266 -0.57 9.70 -25.41
N ASP A 267 0.66 9.29 -25.74
CA ASP A 267 1.04 7.89 -25.89
C ASP A 267 0.79 7.11 -24.59
N ARG A 268 1.17 7.64 -23.41
CA ARG A 268 0.83 7.01 -22.11
C ARG A 268 -0.68 6.94 -21.85
N TYR A 269 -1.44 7.98 -22.20
CA TYR A 269 -2.90 7.94 -22.07
C TYR A 269 -3.54 6.83 -22.91
N VAL A 270 -2.97 6.54 -24.09
CA VAL A 270 -3.46 5.50 -25.00
C VAL A 270 -2.95 4.11 -24.60
N ASP A 271 -1.65 3.96 -24.36
CA ASP A 271 -0.98 2.68 -24.12
C ASP A 271 -1.24 2.13 -22.72
N GLU A 272 -1.28 2.99 -21.70
CA GLU A 272 -1.47 2.60 -20.29
C GLU A 272 -2.90 2.81 -19.79
N LEU A 273 -3.78 3.37 -20.63
CA LEU A 273 -5.15 3.78 -20.29
C LEU A 273 -5.20 4.60 -19.00
N HIS A 274 -4.64 5.81 -19.05
CA HIS A 274 -4.57 6.71 -17.89
C HIS A 274 -5.96 7.28 -17.54
N ILE A 275 -6.59 6.73 -16.50
CA ILE A 275 -7.90 7.16 -16.01
C ILE A 275 -7.73 7.77 -14.63
N GLU A 276 -7.56 9.08 -14.57
CA GLU A 276 -7.54 9.80 -13.29
C GLU A 276 -8.97 9.88 -12.72
N VAL A 277 -9.18 9.37 -11.51
CA VAL A 277 -10.44 9.54 -10.77
C VAL A 277 -10.14 10.46 -9.58
N PRO A 278 -10.51 11.76 -9.64
CA PRO A 278 -10.07 12.75 -8.66
C PRO A 278 -10.50 12.48 -7.21
N LEU A 279 -11.60 11.76 -7.03
CA LEU A 279 -12.13 11.34 -5.72
C LEU A 279 -11.76 9.89 -5.43
N SER A 280 -10.48 9.55 -5.64
CA SER A 280 -9.93 8.23 -5.32
C SER A 280 -8.47 8.29 -4.91
N THR A 281 -8.03 7.30 -4.12
CA THR A 281 -6.63 7.20 -3.64
C THR A 281 -6.25 5.78 -3.24
N TYR A 282 -4.98 5.56 -2.90
CA TYR A 282 -4.50 4.37 -2.19
C TYR A 282 -4.02 4.80 -0.80
N ALA A 283 -4.56 4.18 0.24
CA ALA A 283 -4.15 4.43 1.62
C ALA A 283 -3.98 3.11 2.35
N PHE A 284 -3.07 3.05 3.35
CA PHE A 284 -2.98 1.86 4.20
C PHE A 284 -4.33 1.57 4.85
N CYS A 285 -4.75 0.31 4.82
CA CYS A 285 -5.87 -0.14 5.63
C CYS A 285 -5.38 -0.58 7.02
N ILE A 286 -6.10 -0.15 8.05
CA ILE A 286 -5.87 -0.54 9.44
C ILE A 286 -7.15 -1.12 10.04
N ALA A 287 -7.01 -2.01 11.01
CA ALA A 287 -8.13 -2.57 11.75
C ALA A 287 -8.55 -1.62 12.89
N ASP A 288 -9.85 -1.42 13.11
CA ASP A 288 -10.36 -0.61 14.22
C ASP A 288 -9.94 -1.17 15.58
N PRO A 289 -8.99 -0.51 16.28
CA PRO A 289 -8.45 -1.03 17.53
C PRO A 289 -9.42 -0.85 18.71
N TYR A 290 -10.49 -0.06 18.55
CA TYR A 290 -11.43 0.25 19.62
C TYR A 290 -12.81 -0.38 19.43
N GLY A 291 -13.06 -1.03 18.30
CA GLY A 291 -14.33 -1.70 17.99
C GLY A 291 -15.54 -0.76 17.93
N VAL A 292 -15.34 0.50 17.52
CA VAL A 292 -16.39 1.54 17.42
C VAL A 292 -17.10 1.55 16.07
N LEU A 293 -16.52 0.92 15.05
CA LEU A 293 -17.10 0.74 13.72
C LEU A 293 -17.94 -0.55 13.65
N LYS A 294 -19.15 -0.41 13.08
CA LYS A 294 -19.98 -1.56 12.72
C LYS A 294 -19.46 -2.18 11.42
N GLU A 295 -19.81 -3.44 11.18
CA GLU A 295 -19.36 -4.26 10.03
C GLU A 295 -19.48 -3.57 8.65
N ASP A 296 -20.52 -2.77 8.43
CA ASP A 296 -20.77 -2.10 7.15
C ASP A 296 -20.15 -0.69 7.04
N LYS A 297 -19.39 -0.27 8.07
CA LYS A 297 -18.86 1.10 8.22
C LYS A 297 -17.34 1.14 8.17
N VAL A 298 -16.81 2.20 7.57
CA VAL A 298 -15.38 2.51 7.56
C VAL A 298 -15.16 3.95 8.05
N HIS A 299 -13.97 4.26 8.55
CA HIS A 299 -13.56 5.63 8.87
C HIS A 299 -12.42 6.05 7.94
N PHE A 300 -12.53 7.24 7.35
CA PHE A 300 -11.50 7.76 6.46
C PHE A 300 -11.35 9.27 6.63
N GLY A 301 -10.17 9.70 7.06
CA GLY A 301 -9.83 11.09 7.31
C GLY A 301 -8.50 11.47 6.68
N PHE A 302 -8.40 12.70 6.22
CA PHE A 302 -7.23 13.27 5.56
C PHE A 302 -6.46 14.17 6.53
N SER A 303 -5.13 14.23 6.39
CA SER A 303 -4.29 15.19 7.13
C SER A 303 -4.35 16.61 6.56
N SER A 304 -4.66 16.73 5.27
CA SER A 304 -4.89 17.98 4.55
C SER A 304 -6.29 18.04 3.96
N ASN A 305 -6.75 19.25 3.63
CA ASN A 305 -8.01 19.43 2.92
C ASN A 305 -7.91 18.80 1.51
N TRP A 306 -8.82 17.91 1.17
CA TRP A 306 -8.91 17.32 -0.16
C TRP A 306 -9.82 18.17 -1.02
N ARG A 307 -9.36 18.51 -2.22
CA ARG A 307 -10.13 19.32 -3.17
C ARG A 307 -10.09 18.68 -4.54
N ASP A 308 -11.26 18.47 -5.13
CA ASP A 308 -11.36 18.01 -6.51
C ASP A 308 -11.16 19.16 -7.52
N PRO A 309 -10.81 18.87 -8.78
CA PRO A 309 -10.58 19.89 -9.80
C PRO A 309 -11.78 20.81 -10.06
N GLU A 310 -13.00 20.30 -9.88
CA GLU A 310 -14.24 21.05 -10.13
C GLU A 310 -14.66 21.88 -8.90
N GLY A 311 -14.08 21.62 -7.72
CA GLY A 311 -14.44 22.27 -6.46
C GLY A 311 -15.79 21.82 -5.90
N HIS A 312 -16.32 20.68 -6.36
CA HIS A 312 -17.54 20.09 -5.83
C HIS A 312 -17.34 19.37 -4.50
N PHE A 313 -16.10 18.93 -4.23
CA PHE A 313 -15.71 18.31 -2.99
C PHE A 313 -14.56 19.09 -2.36
N GLU A 314 -14.78 19.58 -1.15
CA GLU A 314 -13.76 20.23 -0.33
C GLU A 314 -13.96 19.83 1.13
N ASP A 315 -13.23 18.82 1.59
CA ASP A 315 -13.28 18.34 2.98
C ASP A 315 -11.99 17.63 3.39
N ASN A 316 -11.78 17.48 4.69
CA ASN A 316 -10.67 16.74 5.29
C ASN A 316 -11.10 15.39 5.89
N LEU A 317 -12.35 14.98 5.70
CA LEU A 317 -12.87 13.68 6.12
C LEU A 317 -14.06 13.25 5.26
N LEU A 318 -14.39 11.96 5.31
CA LEU A 318 -15.62 11.44 4.72
C LEU A 318 -16.61 11.08 5.83
N ASP A 319 -17.81 11.66 5.80
CA ASP A 319 -18.90 11.32 6.71
C ASP A 319 -20.25 11.23 5.97
N GLY A 320 -21.00 10.17 6.28
CA GLY A 320 -22.34 9.97 5.73
C GLY A 320 -22.41 9.55 4.26
N ILE A 321 -21.28 9.43 3.56
CA ILE A 321 -21.19 9.04 2.14
C ILE A 321 -20.77 7.59 1.95
N ASP A 322 -21.13 7.01 0.82
CA ASP A 322 -20.66 5.67 0.45
C ASP A 322 -19.30 5.75 -0.26
N VAL A 323 -18.51 4.70 -0.08
CA VAL A 323 -17.19 4.53 -0.68
C VAL A 323 -17.04 3.13 -1.25
N LEU A 324 -16.25 2.98 -2.30
CA LEU A 324 -15.73 1.70 -2.79
C LEU A 324 -14.34 1.48 -2.24
N VAL A 325 -14.07 0.26 -1.78
CA VAL A 325 -12.73 -0.21 -1.43
C VAL A 325 -12.42 -1.46 -2.24
N GLY A 326 -11.24 -1.54 -2.84
CA GLY A 326 -10.81 -2.69 -3.62
C GLY A 326 -9.30 -2.82 -3.62
N ARG A 327 -8.77 -4.04 -3.58
CA ARG A 327 -7.33 -4.26 -3.50
C ARG A 327 -6.83 -4.93 -4.77
N LEU A 328 -5.68 -4.48 -5.25
CA LEU A 328 -5.01 -5.07 -6.40
C LEU A 328 -4.05 -6.19 -5.95
N PRO A 329 -3.94 -7.28 -6.71
CA PRO A 329 -4.75 -7.63 -7.88
C PRO A 329 -6.18 -8.04 -7.47
N ALA A 330 -7.16 -7.70 -8.31
CA ALA A 330 -8.57 -8.00 -8.08
C ALA A 330 -9.09 -8.94 -9.17
N HIS A 331 -9.69 -10.05 -8.79
CA HIS A 331 -10.10 -11.12 -9.69
C HIS A 331 -11.57 -11.47 -9.56
N LEU A 332 -12.11 -11.40 -8.34
CA LEU A 332 -13.49 -11.75 -8.07
C LEU A 332 -14.41 -10.53 -8.18
N PRO A 333 -15.67 -10.70 -8.60
CA PRO A 333 -16.68 -9.65 -8.51
C PRO A 333 -16.87 -9.07 -7.10
N SER A 334 -16.48 -9.81 -6.06
CA SER A 334 -16.53 -9.40 -4.65
C SER A 334 -15.30 -8.63 -4.17
N ASP A 335 -14.21 -8.57 -4.95
CA ASP A 335 -12.95 -7.93 -4.51
C ASP A 335 -13.04 -6.40 -4.44
N ILE A 336 -14.14 -5.82 -4.94
CA ILE A 336 -14.55 -4.44 -4.65
C ILE A 336 -15.77 -4.48 -3.74
N GLN A 337 -15.68 -3.77 -2.61
CA GLN A 337 -16.73 -3.68 -1.62
C GLN A 337 -17.17 -2.22 -1.43
N ARG A 338 -18.47 -1.98 -1.55
CA ARG A 338 -19.12 -0.74 -1.14
C ARG A 338 -19.36 -0.75 0.35
N ARG A 339 -18.92 0.30 1.03
CA ARG A 339 -19.12 0.55 2.47
C ARG A 339 -19.55 1.99 2.70
N LYS A 340 -20.06 2.28 3.90
CA LYS A 340 -20.41 3.65 4.28
C LYS A 340 -19.30 4.27 5.12
N ALA A 341 -18.74 5.37 4.66
CA ALA A 341 -17.81 6.17 5.44
C ALA A 341 -18.57 6.92 6.56
N VAL A 342 -18.09 6.78 7.79
CA VAL A 342 -18.66 7.45 8.97
C VAL A 342 -17.55 8.06 9.80
N TRP A 343 -17.83 9.25 10.32
CA TRP A 343 -16.93 9.89 11.25
C TRP A 343 -17.11 9.35 12.67
N LYS A 344 -15.99 9.05 13.33
CA LYS A 344 -15.91 8.57 14.71
C LYS A 344 -14.92 9.44 15.48
N PRO A 345 -15.34 10.20 16.52
CA PRO A 345 -14.46 11.05 17.31
C PRO A 345 -13.27 10.30 17.94
N GLU A 346 -13.46 9.01 18.24
CA GLU A 346 -12.47 8.11 18.83
C GLU A 346 -11.33 7.81 17.85
N LEU A 347 -11.63 7.76 16.56
CA LEU A 347 -10.70 7.47 15.47
C LEU A 347 -10.09 8.72 14.84
N ARG A 348 -10.41 9.92 15.32
CA ARG A 348 -10.05 11.21 14.70
C ARG A 348 -8.56 11.43 14.41
N HIS A 349 -7.69 10.72 15.14
CA HIS A 349 -6.24 10.83 15.04
C HIS A 349 -5.67 9.96 13.91
N PHE A 350 -6.44 8.99 13.41
CA PHE A 350 -6.10 8.23 12.22
C PHE A 350 -6.39 9.06 10.97
N LYS A 351 -5.34 9.64 10.43
CA LYS A 351 -5.31 10.42 9.18
C LYS A 351 -4.49 9.70 8.12
N ASP A 352 -4.89 9.85 6.86
CA ASP A 352 -4.22 9.27 5.68
C ASP A 352 -4.12 7.72 5.71
N VAL A 353 -5.08 7.10 6.41
CA VAL A 353 -5.27 5.65 6.52
C VAL A 353 -6.78 5.39 6.54
N ILE A 354 -7.21 4.24 6.03
CA ILE A 354 -8.61 3.82 6.12
C ILE A 354 -8.78 2.81 7.25
N VAL A 355 -9.72 3.07 8.15
CA VAL A 355 -10.02 2.18 9.28
C VAL A 355 -11.17 1.25 8.90
N PHE A 356 -10.89 -0.05 8.94
CA PHE A 356 -11.85 -1.11 8.70
C PHE A 356 -12.43 -1.64 10.01
N PRO A 357 -13.68 -2.11 10.01
CA PRO A 357 -14.32 -2.60 11.22
C PRO A 357 -13.69 -3.92 11.68
N THR A 358 -13.60 -4.09 12.99
CA THR A 358 -13.25 -5.36 13.65
C THR A 358 -14.49 -6.13 14.12
N GLN A 359 -15.68 -5.66 13.75
CA GLN A 359 -16.97 -6.34 13.96
C GLN A 359 -17.38 -7.08 12.68
N GLY A 360 -18.10 -8.20 12.83
CA GLY A 360 -18.56 -9.05 11.74
C GLY A 360 -17.92 -10.44 11.76
N GLU A 361 -18.25 -11.26 10.77
CA GLU A 361 -17.75 -12.64 10.65
C GLU A 361 -16.47 -12.75 9.80
N VAL A 362 -16.24 -11.81 8.88
CA VAL A 362 -15.10 -11.82 7.97
C VAL A 362 -14.46 -10.43 7.95
N PRO A 363 -13.13 -10.31 8.14
CA PRO A 363 -12.47 -9.01 8.08
C PRO A 363 -12.57 -8.42 6.68
N LEU A 364 -12.83 -7.11 6.61
CA LEU A 364 -13.03 -6.42 5.33
C LEU A 364 -11.79 -6.54 4.43
N ALA A 365 -10.57 -6.50 4.97
CA ALA A 365 -9.35 -6.69 4.17
C ALA A 365 -9.31 -8.04 3.45
N HIS A 366 -9.78 -9.11 4.10
CA HIS A 366 -9.85 -10.44 3.50
C HIS A 366 -10.87 -10.52 2.37
N MET A 367 -11.97 -9.77 2.45
CA MET A 367 -12.94 -9.65 1.34
C MET A 367 -12.33 -8.99 0.09
N LEU A 368 -11.21 -8.27 0.22
CA LEU A 368 -10.53 -7.60 -0.90
C LEU A 368 -9.40 -8.49 -1.41
N SER A 369 -9.73 -9.54 -2.15
CA SER A 369 -8.75 -10.47 -2.73
C SER A 369 -7.89 -11.19 -1.67
N GLY A 370 -8.44 -11.49 -0.49
CA GLY A 370 -7.71 -12.17 0.59
C GLY A 370 -6.63 -11.33 1.27
N GLY A 371 -6.79 -10.00 1.28
CA GLY A 371 -5.83 -9.08 1.91
C GLY A 371 -5.78 -9.14 3.44
N ASP A 372 -4.82 -8.44 4.01
CA ASP A 372 -4.59 -8.31 5.45
C ASP A 372 -4.27 -6.86 5.85
N TYR A 373 -3.75 -6.63 7.06
CA TYR A 373 -3.38 -5.32 7.56
C TYR A 373 -1.86 -5.18 7.78
N ASP A 374 -1.02 -5.97 7.08
CA ASP A 374 0.44 -5.99 7.27
C ASP A 374 1.19 -4.90 6.46
N GLY A 375 0.41 -4.08 5.75
CA GLY A 375 0.84 -3.00 4.87
C GLY A 375 0.06 -2.90 3.57
N ASP A 376 -1.07 -3.60 3.44
CA ASP A 376 -1.96 -3.48 2.30
C ASP A 376 -2.54 -2.05 2.19
N ALA A 377 -2.63 -1.58 0.96
CA ALA A 377 -3.18 -0.27 0.63
C ALA A 377 -4.25 -0.45 -0.46
N PRO A 378 -5.54 -0.61 -0.09
CA PRO A 378 -6.60 -0.70 -1.07
C PRO A 378 -6.80 0.61 -1.82
N TRP A 379 -7.30 0.51 -3.05
CA TRP A 379 -7.93 1.60 -3.77
C TRP A 379 -9.21 1.99 -3.06
N ILE A 380 -9.38 3.28 -2.81
CA ILE A 380 -10.55 3.86 -2.14
C ILE A 380 -11.13 4.90 -3.09
N CYS A 381 -12.43 4.85 -3.34
CA CYS A 381 -13.13 5.79 -4.21
C CYS A 381 -14.42 6.28 -3.56
N TRP A 382 -14.64 7.59 -3.58
CA TRP A 382 -15.83 8.24 -3.04
C TRP A 382 -16.54 9.12 -4.08
N ASP A 383 -16.22 8.95 -5.36
CA ASP A 383 -16.96 9.55 -6.47
C ASP A 383 -18.38 8.96 -6.54
N GLN A 384 -19.39 9.75 -6.20
CA GLN A 384 -20.76 9.27 -6.12
C GLN A 384 -21.35 8.87 -7.48
N ASN A 385 -20.81 9.36 -8.61
CA ASN A 385 -21.23 8.93 -9.95
C ASN A 385 -20.79 7.49 -10.27
N ILE A 386 -19.77 6.99 -9.56
CA ILE A 386 -19.30 5.60 -9.61
C ILE A 386 -19.95 4.79 -8.48
N VAL A 387 -19.78 5.25 -7.23
CA VAL A 387 -20.12 4.48 -6.03
C VAL A 387 -21.61 4.14 -5.97
N GLN A 388 -22.50 5.09 -6.26
CA GLN A 388 -23.95 4.87 -6.12
C GLN A 388 -24.48 3.84 -7.10
N LYS A 389 -23.84 3.73 -8.28
CA LYS A 389 -24.21 2.79 -9.34
C LYS A 389 -23.65 1.39 -9.11
N PHE A 390 -22.70 1.23 -8.20
CA PHE A 390 -22.07 -0.04 -7.87
C PHE A 390 -22.86 -0.81 -6.80
N ARG A 391 -22.95 -2.14 -6.97
CA ARG A 391 -23.57 -3.09 -6.05
C ARG A 391 -22.58 -4.18 -5.68
N ASN A 392 -22.58 -4.57 -4.39
CA ASN A 392 -21.71 -5.64 -3.90
C ASN A 392 -22.14 -6.99 -4.46
N SER A 393 -21.15 -7.76 -4.90
CA SER A 393 -21.30 -9.17 -5.19
C SER A 393 -21.11 -9.99 -3.91
N PRO A 394 -21.80 -11.13 -3.76
CA PRO A 394 -21.56 -12.04 -2.63
C PRO A 394 -20.15 -12.63 -2.71
N LEU A 395 -19.59 -13.00 -1.56
CA LEU A 395 -18.35 -13.77 -1.51
C LEU A 395 -18.57 -15.16 -2.12
N PRO A 396 -17.52 -15.79 -2.70
CA PRO A 396 -17.61 -17.17 -3.15
C PRO A 396 -18.04 -18.10 -2.01
N THR A 397 -19.00 -18.98 -2.30
CA THR A 397 -19.53 -19.95 -1.32
C THR A 397 -18.81 -21.29 -1.37
N GLU A 398 -18.07 -21.55 -2.44
CA GLU A 398 -17.37 -22.81 -2.69
C GLU A 398 -15.89 -22.62 -2.40
N ASP A 399 -15.37 -23.42 -1.47
CA ASP A 399 -13.94 -23.48 -1.17
C ASP A 399 -13.38 -24.78 -1.76
N TYR A 400 -12.50 -24.63 -2.76
CA TYR A 400 -11.89 -25.76 -3.46
C TYR A 400 -10.50 -26.01 -2.91
N PRO A 401 -10.21 -27.22 -2.41
CA PRO A 401 -8.89 -27.52 -1.90
C PRO A 401 -7.87 -27.50 -3.05
N PRO A 402 -6.59 -27.17 -2.80
CA PRO A 402 -5.56 -27.10 -3.84
C PRO A 402 -5.50 -28.35 -4.73
N GLU A 403 -5.78 -29.52 -4.16
CA GLU A 403 -5.80 -30.82 -4.83
C GLU A 403 -6.88 -30.91 -5.94
N TYR A 404 -7.98 -30.16 -5.81
CA TYR A 404 -9.02 -30.06 -6.84
C TYR A 404 -8.44 -29.51 -8.16
N PHE A 405 -7.55 -28.53 -8.05
CA PHE A 405 -6.83 -27.92 -9.18
C PHE A 405 -5.56 -28.71 -9.57
N GLY A 406 -5.36 -29.90 -9.01
CA GLY A 406 -4.15 -30.70 -9.23
C GLY A 406 -2.88 -30.10 -8.61
N LEU A 407 -3.01 -29.19 -7.64
CA LEU A 407 -1.86 -28.59 -6.95
C LEU A 407 -1.36 -29.52 -5.84
N THR A 408 -0.04 -29.70 -5.77
CA THR A 408 0.62 -30.53 -4.75
C THR A 408 1.44 -29.68 -3.79
N LYS A 409 1.26 -29.91 -2.48
CA LYS A 409 2.01 -29.22 -1.43
C LYS A 409 3.38 -29.86 -1.23
N HIS A 410 4.45 -29.13 -1.56
CA HIS A 410 5.84 -29.61 -1.43
C HIS A 410 6.55 -29.25 -0.11
N SER A 411 5.86 -28.60 0.82
CA SER A 411 6.47 -28.15 2.08
C SER A 411 6.66 -29.29 3.09
N THR A 412 7.78 -29.32 3.80
CA THR A 412 8.09 -30.32 4.84
C THR A 412 8.42 -29.63 6.16
N SER A 413 8.12 -30.28 7.28
CA SER A 413 8.46 -29.74 8.61
C SER A 413 9.97 -29.61 8.79
N ILE A 414 10.44 -28.52 9.41
CA ILE A 414 11.86 -28.34 9.73
C ILE A 414 12.38 -29.45 10.66
N LYS A 415 11.51 -30.03 11.48
CA LYS A 415 11.85 -31.20 12.30
C LYS A 415 12.40 -32.37 11.46
N ASP A 416 11.87 -32.57 10.27
CA ASP A 416 12.23 -33.68 9.38
C ASP A 416 13.38 -33.32 8.41
N VAL A 417 13.89 -32.09 8.50
CA VAL A 417 15.03 -31.59 7.72
C VAL A 417 16.22 -31.40 8.67
N PRO A 418 17.18 -32.35 8.70
CA PRO A 418 18.17 -32.42 9.77
C PRO A 418 19.30 -31.39 9.63
N THR A 419 19.63 -30.95 8.42
CA THR A 419 20.77 -30.05 8.16
C THR A 419 20.35 -28.77 7.47
N ILE A 420 21.13 -27.69 7.69
CA ILE A 420 20.92 -26.40 7.02
C ILE A 420 21.10 -26.56 5.50
N ASP A 421 22.06 -27.36 5.04
CA ASP A 421 22.26 -27.62 3.62
C ASP A 421 21.04 -28.29 2.97
N ALA A 422 20.45 -29.28 3.63
CA ALA A 422 19.22 -29.93 3.14
C ALA A 422 18.05 -28.94 3.10
N PHE A 423 17.93 -28.09 4.12
CA PHE A 423 16.93 -27.02 4.18
C PHE A 423 17.09 -26.03 3.01
N LEU A 424 18.29 -25.51 2.80
CA LEU A 424 18.58 -24.57 1.72
C LEU A 424 18.38 -25.23 0.35
N GLN A 425 18.91 -26.42 0.12
CA GLN A 425 18.78 -27.13 -1.15
C GLN A 425 17.31 -27.34 -1.54
N ARG A 426 16.47 -27.77 -0.58
CA ARG A 426 15.03 -27.95 -0.80
C ARG A 426 14.34 -26.63 -1.11
N ALA A 427 14.62 -25.59 -0.32
CA ALA A 427 14.03 -24.28 -0.52
C ALA A 427 14.44 -23.66 -1.86
N PHE A 428 15.71 -23.74 -2.26
CA PHE A 428 16.18 -23.28 -3.57
C PHE A 428 15.55 -24.07 -4.70
N THR A 429 15.47 -25.40 -4.58
CA THR A 429 14.83 -26.24 -5.59
C THR A 429 13.38 -25.83 -5.81
N PHE A 430 12.64 -25.54 -4.73
CA PHE A 430 11.27 -25.04 -4.81
C PHE A 430 11.20 -23.63 -5.44
N ASN A 431 11.99 -22.66 -4.97
CA ASN A 431 11.91 -21.27 -5.45
C ASN A 431 12.47 -21.07 -6.86
N LEU A 432 13.27 -22.00 -7.38
CA LEU A 432 13.74 -22.00 -8.76
C LEU A 432 12.76 -22.66 -9.74
N THR A 433 11.67 -23.26 -9.26
CA THR A 433 10.59 -23.71 -10.14
C THR A 433 9.88 -22.51 -10.76
N LEU A 434 9.47 -22.66 -12.02
CA LEU A 434 8.76 -21.60 -12.73
C LEU A 434 7.37 -21.39 -12.12
N SER A 435 7.11 -20.17 -11.66
CA SER A 435 5.77 -19.79 -11.20
C SER A 435 4.80 -19.68 -12.36
N SER A 436 3.67 -20.39 -12.24
CA SER A 436 2.54 -20.28 -13.19
C SER A 436 1.66 -19.06 -12.93
N LEU A 437 1.82 -18.36 -11.80
CA LEU A 437 0.92 -17.27 -11.36
C LEU A 437 0.70 -16.24 -12.46
N GLY A 438 1.78 -15.67 -13.01
CA GLY A 438 1.64 -14.65 -14.07
C GLY A 438 1.04 -15.17 -15.38
N ARG A 439 1.14 -16.48 -15.66
CA ARG A 439 0.48 -17.08 -16.84
C ARG A 439 -1.02 -17.25 -16.57
N CYS A 440 -1.38 -17.75 -15.40
CA CYS A 440 -2.77 -17.90 -14.95
C CYS A 440 -3.47 -16.54 -14.89
N THR A 441 -2.83 -15.50 -14.34
CA THR A 441 -3.39 -14.14 -14.31
C THR A 441 -3.71 -13.61 -15.70
N LYS A 442 -2.81 -13.80 -16.68
CA LYS A 442 -3.06 -13.36 -18.07
C LYS A 442 -4.18 -14.13 -18.74
N GLU A 443 -4.31 -15.41 -18.44
CA GLU A 443 -5.38 -16.23 -19.02
C GLU A 443 -6.73 -15.89 -18.40
N HIS A 444 -6.78 -15.68 -17.08
CA HIS A 444 -7.95 -15.14 -16.38
C HIS A 444 -8.38 -13.78 -16.98
N GLU A 445 -7.44 -12.88 -17.23
CA GLU A 445 -7.72 -11.57 -17.86
C GLU A 445 -8.37 -11.72 -19.24
N ARG A 446 -7.89 -12.65 -20.07
CA ARG A 446 -8.47 -12.94 -21.40
C ARG A 446 -9.88 -13.52 -21.28
N LEU A 447 -10.07 -14.51 -20.42
CA LEU A 447 -11.38 -15.15 -20.20
C LEU A 447 -12.40 -14.15 -19.65
N SER A 448 -11.98 -13.31 -18.71
CA SER A 448 -12.81 -12.23 -18.15
C SER A 448 -13.22 -11.21 -19.20
N TYR A 449 -12.34 -10.91 -20.15
CA TYR A 449 -12.62 -10.00 -21.26
C TYR A 449 -13.58 -10.60 -22.29
N ASP A 450 -13.37 -11.87 -22.68
CA ASP A 450 -14.16 -12.53 -23.73
C ASP A 450 -15.56 -12.96 -23.24
N GLU A 451 -15.70 -13.36 -21.98
CA GLU A 451 -16.95 -13.90 -21.44
C GLU A 451 -17.57 -13.00 -20.37
N SER A 452 -16.96 -12.94 -19.18
CA SER A 452 -17.30 -12.09 -18.04
C SER A 452 -16.40 -12.47 -16.87
N ILE A 453 -16.15 -11.54 -15.96
CA ILE A 453 -15.44 -11.81 -14.69
C ILE A 453 -16.20 -12.78 -13.75
N ASP A 454 -17.50 -12.99 -13.98
CA ASP A 454 -18.33 -13.91 -13.20
C ASP A 454 -18.64 -15.23 -13.94
N SER A 455 -18.03 -15.42 -15.13
CA SER A 455 -18.25 -16.64 -15.90
C SER A 455 -17.68 -17.87 -15.18
N ALA A 456 -18.24 -19.06 -15.45
CA ALA A 456 -17.74 -20.30 -14.86
C ALA A 456 -16.24 -20.51 -15.15
N LYS A 457 -15.79 -20.17 -16.37
CA LYS A 457 -14.37 -20.30 -16.75
C LYS A 457 -13.44 -19.26 -16.12
N ALA A 458 -13.95 -18.10 -15.73
CA ALA A 458 -13.16 -17.10 -15.00
C ALA A 458 -13.03 -17.48 -13.52
N LYS A 459 -14.04 -18.19 -12.97
CA LYS A 459 -14.05 -18.72 -11.60
C LYS A 459 -13.16 -19.95 -11.45
N ASP A 460 -13.18 -20.85 -12.43
CA ASP A 460 -12.29 -22.01 -12.54
C ASP A 460 -10.84 -21.61 -12.85
#